data_AF-A0A6P8PTN9-F1
#
_entry.id   AF-A0A6P8PTN9-F1
#
_cell.length_a   1.000
_cell.length_b   1.000
_cell.length_c   1.000
_cell.angle_alpha   90.00
_cell.angle_beta   90.00
_cell.angle_gamma   90.00
#
_symmetry.space_group_name_H-M   'P 1'
#
loop_
_entity.id
_entity.type
_entity.pdbx_description
1 polymer ?
#
loop_
_entity_poly.entity_id
_entity_poly.type
_entity_poly.pdbx_seq_one_letter_code
_entity_poly.pdbx_strand_id
1 'polypeptide(L)'
;MSEARSSGVSVSVVRRTSTSDSEQDFQSQSPSSDDRKVRRREKNRVAAQRSRKKQTQKADRLHEEYESLEQENASLKKEIGNLTEEVKHLSEVLRTHEQICPLLLCPMNLIAMPRATDATTASCLPR
;
A
#
# COMPACT_ATOMS: atom_id res chain seq x y z
N MET A 1 -12.26 -40.99 -2.41
CA MET A 1 -12.78 -39.92 -3.27
C MET A 1 -14.13 -39.55 -2.70
N SER A 2 -14.21 -38.42 -1.99
CA SER A 2 -15.37 -38.02 -1.20
C SER A 2 -15.94 -36.72 -1.76
N GLU A 3 -17.23 -36.72 -2.09
CA GLU A 3 -17.97 -35.58 -2.61
C GLU A 3 -18.39 -34.62 -1.48
N ALA A 4 -18.29 -33.31 -1.72
CA ALA A 4 -19.00 -32.30 -0.95
C ALA A 4 -19.34 -31.06 -1.81
N ARG A 5 -20.58 -31.06 -2.31
CA ARG A 5 -21.59 -29.99 -2.19
C ARG A 5 -21.17 -28.56 -2.56
N SER A 6 -21.42 -28.19 -3.82
CA SER A 6 -21.57 -26.80 -4.26
C SER A 6 -23.04 -26.37 -4.10
N SER A 7 -23.33 -25.51 -3.13
CA SER A 7 -24.66 -24.88 -2.96
C SER A 7 -24.90 -23.86 -4.07
N GLY A 8 -25.62 -24.26 -5.11
CA GLY A 8 -26.16 -23.36 -6.14
C GLY A 8 -27.40 -22.64 -5.62
N VAL A 9 -27.33 -21.32 -5.50
CA VAL A 9 -28.51 -20.48 -5.30
C VAL A 9 -29.29 -20.46 -6.61
N SER A 10 -30.48 -21.07 -6.61
CA SER A 10 -31.44 -21.03 -7.72
C SER A 10 -32.06 -19.64 -7.81
N VAL A 11 -31.58 -18.81 -8.74
CA VAL A 11 -32.25 -17.56 -9.11
C VAL A 11 -33.37 -17.88 -10.10
N SER A 12 -34.60 -17.83 -9.61
CA SER A 12 -35.82 -17.97 -10.42
C SER A 12 -35.94 -16.80 -11.40
N VAL A 13 -35.76 -17.07 -12.70
CA VAL A 13 -36.02 -16.08 -13.76
C VAL A 13 -37.53 -15.93 -13.92
N VAL A 14 -38.07 -14.80 -13.46
CA VAL A 14 -39.47 -14.43 -13.72
C VAL A 14 -39.63 -14.12 -15.22
N ARG A 15 -40.28 -15.03 -15.95
CA ARG A 15 -40.74 -14.80 -17.33
C ARG A 15 -41.83 -13.73 -17.31
N ARG A 16 -41.58 -12.58 -17.94
CA ARG A 16 -42.63 -11.59 -18.24
C ARG A 16 -43.43 -12.07 -19.46
N THR A 17 -44.72 -12.25 -19.29
CA THR A 17 -45.72 -12.42 -20.36
C THR A 17 -46.10 -11.05 -20.90
N SER A 18 -45.97 -10.84 -22.21
CA SER A 18 -46.49 -9.66 -22.91
C SER A 18 -47.67 -10.09 -23.78
N THR A 19 -48.85 -9.58 -23.49
CA THR A 19 -50.07 -9.70 -24.30
C THR A 19 -50.02 -8.77 -25.51
N SER A 20 -50.66 -9.23 -26.59
CA SER A 20 -50.71 -8.66 -27.95
C SER A 20 -51.51 -7.36 -28.09
N ASP A 21 -51.29 -6.72 -29.26
CA ASP A 21 -52.13 -5.79 -30.03
C ASP A 21 -52.38 -4.36 -29.53
N SER A 22 -51.73 -3.41 -30.21
CA SER A 22 -52.35 -2.21 -30.81
C SER A 22 -51.31 -1.49 -31.68
N GLU A 23 -51.38 -1.67 -32.99
CA GLU A 23 -50.75 -0.78 -33.96
C GLU A 23 -51.52 0.53 -33.99
N GLN A 24 -50.96 1.59 -33.40
CA GLN A 24 -51.34 2.97 -33.71
C GLN A 24 -50.09 3.83 -33.90
N ASP A 25 -50.04 4.38 -35.10
CA ASP A 25 -49.06 5.29 -35.68
C ASP A 25 -48.90 6.57 -34.85
N PHE A 26 -47.79 6.66 -34.11
CA PHE A 26 -47.22 7.92 -33.62
C PHE A 26 -45.76 7.99 -34.06
N GLN A 27 -45.54 8.14 -35.35
CA GLN A 27 -44.27 8.64 -35.89
C GLN A 27 -44.07 10.10 -35.46
N SER A 28 -43.42 10.32 -34.32
CA SER A 28 -42.66 11.54 -34.01
C SER A 28 -41.72 11.32 -32.82
N GLN A 29 -40.41 11.28 -33.11
CA GLN A 29 -39.28 11.49 -32.17
C GLN A 29 -38.87 10.36 -31.20
N SER A 30 -39.21 9.10 -31.45
CA SER A 30 -38.59 7.97 -30.74
C SER A 30 -37.46 7.36 -31.59
N PRO A 31 -36.18 7.36 -31.14
CA PRO A 31 -35.11 6.72 -31.90
C PRO A 31 -35.46 5.26 -32.15
N SER A 32 -35.19 4.79 -33.37
CA SER A 32 -35.46 3.41 -33.78
C SER A 32 -34.81 2.43 -32.79
N SER A 33 -35.34 1.20 -32.71
CA SER A 33 -34.77 0.16 -31.84
C SER A 33 -33.25 0.01 -32.04
N ASP A 34 -32.76 0.19 -33.27
CA ASP A 34 -31.34 0.08 -33.59
C ASP A 34 -30.54 1.31 -33.14
N ASP A 35 -31.07 2.53 -33.26
CA ASP A 35 -30.43 3.73 -32.71
C ASP A 35 -30.26 3.64 -31.19
N ARG A 36 -31.25 3.06 -30.49
CA ARG A 36 -31.16 2.82 -29.04
C ARG A 36 -30.06 1.80 -28.70
N LYS A 37 -29.92 0.73 -29.49
CA LYS A 37 -28.84 -0.26 -29.32
C LYS A 37 -27.46 0.36 -29.56
N VAL A 38 -27.32 1.16 -30.62
CA VAL A 38 -26.06 1.86 -30.94
C VAL A 38 -25.67 2.80 -29.79
N ARG A 39 -26.61 3.64 -29.32
CA ARG A 39 -26.38 4.52 -28.16
C ARG A 39 -26.00 3.76 -26.90
N ARG A 40 -26.59 2.58 -26.65
CA ARG A 40 -26.25 1.72 -25.50
C ARG A 40 -24.84 1.13 -25.63
N ARG A 41 -24.46 0.63 -26.81
CA ARG A 41 -23.11 0.10 -27.07
C ARG A 41 -22.06 1.18 -26.91
N GLU A 42 -22.32 2.39 -27.42
CA GLU A 42 -21.39 3.50 -27.30
C GLU A 42 -21.20 3.94 -25.84
N LYS A 43 -22.29 4.05 -25.07
CA LYS A 43 -22.21 4.30 -23.61
C LYS A 43 -21.41 3.22 -22.89
N ASN A 44 -21.63 1.94 -23.21
CA ASN A 44 -20.89 0.84 -22.60
C ASN A 44 -19.42 0.84 -23.01
N ARG A 45 -19.09 1.15 -24.26
CA ARG A 45 -17.72 1.29 -24.77
C ARG A 45 -16.95 2.34 -23.96
N VAL A 46 -17.56 3.52 -23.78
CA VAL A 46 -16.97 4.60 -22.98
C VAL A 46 -16.85 4.20 -21.51
N ALA A 47 -17.87 3.54 -20.93
CA ALA A 47 -17.82 3.06 -19.55
C ALA A 47 -16.71 2.02 -19.32
N ALA A 48 -16.56 1.06 -20.23
CA ALA A 48 -15.51 0.05 -20.20
C ALA A 48 -14.11 0.69 -20.34
N GLN A 49 -13.95 1.65 -21.26
CA GLN A 49 -12.70 2.40 -21.40
C GLN A 49 -12.34 3.17 -20.12
N ARG A 50 -13.31 3.86 -19.51
CA ARG A 50 -13.11 4.58 -18.25
C ARG A 50 -12.76 3.63 -17.10
N SER A 51 -13.43 2.47 -17.02
CA SER A 51 -13.15 1.45 -16.02
C SER A 51 -11.73 0.89 -16.16
N ARG A 52 -11.31 0.52 -17.38
CA ARG A 52 -9.94 0.08 -17.66
C ARG A 52 -8.93 1.16 -17.30
N LYS A 53 -9.15 2.42 -17.73
CA LYS A 53 -8.28 3.55 -17.39
C LYS A 53 -8.16 3.75 -15.89
N LYS A 54 -9.26 3.68 -15.15
CA LYS A 54 -9.26 3.80 -13.68
C LYS A 54 -8.47 2.68 -13.02
N GLN A 55 -8.54 1.46 -13.57
CA GLN A 55 -7.78 0.32 -13.05
C GLN A 55 -6.28 0.47 -13.31
N THR A 56 -5.89 0.86 -14.54
CA THR A 56 -4.49 1.17 -14.88
C THR A 56 -3.95 2.28 -13.99
N GLN A 57 -4.64 3.41 -13.88
CA GLN A 57 -4.21 4.51 -13.00
C GLN A 57 -4.07 4.12 -11.53
N LYS A 58 -4.89 3.17 -11.04
CA LYS A 58 -4.73 2.66 -9.68
C LYS A 58 -3.44 1.84 -9.55
N ALA A 59 -3.13 1.00 -10.53
CA ALA A 59 -1.90 0.22 -10.54
C ALA A 59 -0.67 1.15 -10.62
N ASP A 60 -0.71 2.14 -11.51
CA ASP A 60 0.38 3.11 -11.69
C ASP A 60 0.67 3.87 -10.39
N ARG A 61 -0.37 4.41 -9.74
CA ARG A 61 -0.22 5.12 -8.44
C ARG A 61 0.36 4.24 -7.34
N LEU A 62 -0.09 2.99 -7.25
CA LEU A 62 0.44 2.05 -6.26
C LEU A 62 1.91 1.73 -6.53
N HIS A 63 2.29 1.66 -7.80
CA HIS A 63 3.68 1.42 -8.18
C HIS A 63 4.57 2.63 -7.86
N GLU A 64 4.13 3.84 -8.23
CA GLU A 64 4.83 5.09 -7.89
C GLU A 64 5.00 5.26 -6.38
N GLU A 65 3.96 4.97 -5.58
CA GLU A 65 4.02 5.01 -4.12
C GLU A 65 5.00 3.97 -3.56
N TYR A 66 4.98 2.75 -4.10
CA TYR A 66 5.93 1.70 -3.72
C TYR A 66 7.38 2.12 -4.00
N GLU A 67 7.67 2.63 -5.20
CA GLU A 67 9.02 3.07 -5.58
C GLU A 67 9.51 4.22 -4.70
N SER A 68 8.63 5.19 -4.40
CA SER A 68 8.95 6.29 -3.48
C SER A 68 9.31 5.78 -2.09
N LEU A 69 8.52 4.83 -1.55
CA LEU A 69 8.77 4.24 -0.24
C LEU A 69 10.04 3.39 -0.22
N GLU A 70 10.33 2.63 -1.27
CA GLU A 70 11.59 1.89 -1.43
C GLU A 70 12.81 2.84 -1.39
N GLN A 71 12.73 3.96 -2.12
CA GLN A 71 13.80 4.95 -2.15
C GLN A 71 14.02 5.59 -0.77
N GLU A 72 12.93 6.00 -0.10
CA GLU A 72 13.00 6.56 1.25
C GLU A 72 13.56 5.54 2.24
N ASN A 73 13.11 4.29 2.18
CA ASN A 73 13.60 3.21 3.04
C ASN A 73 15.09 2.96 2.84
N ALA A 74 15.56 2.95 1.60
CA ALA A 74 16.98 2.81 1.27
C ALA A 74 17.80 3.99 1.82
N SER A 75 17.29 5.22 1.70
CA SER A 75 17.93 6.41 2.25
C SER A 75 18.03 6.35 3.78
N LEU A 76 16.94 6.02 4.46
CA LEU A 76 16.90 5.89 5.93
C LEU A 76 17.84 4.78 6.43
N LYS A 77 17.87 3.62 5.75
CA LYS A 77 18.82 2.53 6.09
C LYS A 77 20.27 2.99 5.97
N LYS A 78 20.59 3.77 4.94
CA LYS A 78 21.93 4.35 4.76
C LYS A 78 22.28 5.32 5.88
N GLU A 79 21.34 6.20 6.25
CA GLU A 79 21.53 7.15 7.36
C GLU A 79 21.73 6.45 8.69
N ILE A 80 20.94 5.41 8.98
CA ILE A 80 21.12 4.55 10.15
C ILE A 80 22.53 3.94 10.15
N GLY A 81 22.99 3.42 9.01
CA GLY A 81 24.35 2.89 8.86
C GLY A 81 25.42 3.93 9.21
N ASN A 82 25.35 5.10 8.58
CA ASN A 82 26.30 6.20 8.82
C ASN A 82 26.32 6.64 10.29
N LEU A 83 25.16 6.83 10.92
CA LEU A 83 25.07 7.23 12.33
C LEU A 83 25.59 6.14 13.26
N THR A 84 25.35 4.87 12.94
CA THR A 84 25.89 3.74 13.71
C THR A 84 27.41 3.70 13.66
N GLU A 85 27.99 3.93 12.47
CA GLU A 85 29.44 4.03 12.28
C GLU A 85 30.02 5.22 13.06
N GLU A 86 29.36 6.37 13.03
CA GLU A 86 29.79 7.57 13.76
C GLU A 86 29.77 7.34 15.28
N VAL A 87 28.71 6.74 15.81
CA VAL A 87 28.63 6.39 17.25
C VAL A 87 29.75 5.42 17.62
N LYS A 88 30.02 4.41 16.80
CA LYS A 88 31.13 3.47 17.03
C LYS A 88 32.47 4.18 17.03
N HIS A 89 32.71 5.06 16.04
CA HIS A 89 33.94 5.81 15.91
C HIS A 89 34.18 6.72 17.11
N LEU A 90 33.20 7.54 17.49
CA LEU A 90 33.29 8.44 18.64
C LEU A 90 33.46 7.67 19.95
N SER A 91 32.78 6.53 20.11
CA SER A 91 32.93 5.68 21.28
C SER A 91 34.35 5.10 21.39
N GLU A 92 34.94 4.71 20.25
CA GLU A 92 36.32 4.25 20.21
C GLU A 92 37.31 5.38 20.53
N VAL A 93 37.13 6.56 19.95
CA VAL A 93 37.94 7.75 20.28
C VAL A 93 37.88 8.06 21.77
N LEU A 94 36.68 8.06 22.36
CA LEU A 94 36.51 8.28 23.80
C LEU A 94 37.21 7.19 24.62
N ARG A 95 37.00 5.91 24.28
CA ARG A 95 37.65 4.79 24.98
C ARG A 95 39.18 4.91 24.95
N THR A 96 39.76 5.30 23.80
CA THR A 96 41.22 5.49 23.70
C THR A 96 41.71 6.66 24.55
N HIS A 97 40.96 7.77 24.58
CA HIS A 97 41.27 8.91 25.45
C HIS A 97 41.16 8.53 26.94
N GLU A 98 40.14 7.76 27.34
CA GLU A 98 39.94 7.34 28.73
C GLU A 98 41.16 6.62 29.31
N GLN A 99 41.91 5.87 28.49
CA GLN A 99 43.13 5.17 28.91
C GLN A 99 44.31 6.10 29.23
N ILE A 100 44.30 7.35 28.75
CA ILE A 100 45.37 8.34 28.93
C ILE A 100 44.90 9.58 29.67
N CYS A 101 43.63 9.65 30.05
CA CYS A 101 43.02 10.82 30.65
C CYS A 101 43.53 11.03 32.08
N PRO A 102 44.31 12.09 32.37
CA PRO A 102 44.83 12.33 33.71
C PRO A 102 43.73 12.54 34.75
N LEU A 103 42.54 13.00 34.32
CA LEU A 103 41.38 13.19 35.18
C LEU A 103 40.74 11.86 35.62
N LEU A 104 40.82 10.80 34.80
CA LEU A 104 40.29 9.47 35.14
C LEU A 104 41.33 8.56 35.81
N LEU A 105 42.62 8.82 35.55
CA LEU A 105 43.75 8.07 36.12
C LEU A 105 44.20 8.60 37.49
N CYS A 106 43.72 9.76 37.94
CA CYS A 106 44.01 10.30 39.26
C CYS A 106 42.99 9.80 40.31
N PRO A 107 43.44 9.23 41.44
CA PRO A 107 42.55 8.63 42.46
C PRO A 107 41.74 9.65 43.29
N MET A 108 41.85 10.96 43.00
CA MET A 108 41.20 12.02 43.77
C MET A 108 40.35 12.92 42.86
N ASN A 109 39.30 12.34 42.25
CA ASN A 109 38.00 12.96 41.90
C ASN A 109 37.39 12.38 40.61
N LEU A 110 36.35 11.55 40.76
CA LEU A 110 34.95 11.79 40.33
C LEU A 110 34.23 10.45 40.09
N ILE A 111 33.23 10.19 40.93
CA ILE A 111 31.97 9.50 40.64
C ILE A 111 32.06 8.42 39.55
N ALA A 112 32.27 7.18 39.97
CA ALA A 112 31.93 6.01 39.16
C ALA A 112 30.39 5.98 38.99
N MET A 113 29.87 6.72 38.01
CA MET A 113 28.57 6.41 37.46
C MET A 113 28.74 5.17 36.57
N PRO A 114 28.05 4.05 36.86
CA PRO A 114 28.05 2.93 35.95
C PRO A 114 27.46 3.40 34.62
N ARG A 115 28.28 3.37 33.56
CA ARG A 115 27.86 3.67 32.20
C ARG A 115 26.83 2.62 31.80
N ALA A 116 25.55 3.01 31.79
CA ALA A 116 24.45 2.18 31.31
C ALA A 116 24.55 2.06 29.78
N THR A 117 25.48 1.25 29.30
CA THR A 117 25.52 0.82 27.90
C THR A 117 25.60 -0.69 27.94
N ASP A 118 24.42 -1.33 27.90
CA ASP A 118 24.14 -2.63 27.26
C ASP A 118 22.76 -3.15 27.74
N ALA A 119 21.66 -2.44 27.47
CA ALA A 119 20.32 -2.97 27.80
C ALA A 119 19.09 -2.37 27.08
N THR A 120 19.20 -1.61 25.97
CA THR A 120 17.99 -0.94 25.41
C THR A 120 17.74 -1.12 23.90
N THR A 121 18.32 -2.13 23.26
CA THR A 121 17.92 -2.48 21.88
C THR A 121 17.52 -3.95 21.74
N ALA A 122 16.70 -4.44 22.67
CA ALA A 122 16.01 -5.71 22.49
C ALA A 122 14.52 -5.55 22.80
N SER A 123 13.71 -5.62 21.74
CA SER A 123 12.23 -5.75 21.74
C SER A 123 11.48 -4.56 22.36
N CYS A 124 10.61 -3.84 21.64
CA CYS A 124 9.37 -4.38 21.10
C CYS A 124 8.84 -3.43 20.01
N LEU A 125 8.54 -3.95 18.83
CA LEU A 125 7.56 -3.36 17.92
C LEU A 125 6.35 -4.30 17.89
N PRO A 126 5.15 -3.84 18.29
CA PRO A 126 3.94 -4.65 18.15
C PRO A 126 3.56 -4.80 16.66
N ARG A 127 3.03 -5.99 16.37
CA ARG A 127 2.64 -6.48 15.05
C ARG A 127 1.24 -6.01 14.66
#